data_AF-A0A820H0Z4-F1
#
_entry.id   AF-A0A820H0Z4-F1
#
_cell.length_a   1.000
_cell.length_b   1.000
_cell.length_c   1.000
_cell.angle_alpha   90.00
_cell.angle_beta   90.00
_cell.angle_gamma   90.00
#
_symmetry.space_group_name_H-M   'P 1'
#
loop_
_entity.id
_entity.type
_entity.pdbx_description
1 polymer ?
#
loop_
_entity_poly.entity_id
_entity_poly.type
_entity_poly.pdbx_seq_one_letter_code
_entity_poly.pdbx_strand_id
1 'polypeptide(L)'
;MTENNLDQLVSELLNSSWSTNLIINMPDIFEKQTSQTISSFVSASLKSLVVIEHWTWQMLSKYSQRSINLDNCVKFFHVLQSFNVKLISNNDGIQSDTKISLLIPSNINWIDGILEQIKSSNDTFLTLAGLWFNTLSYLVHQISDIVHLPTLLHVNNRLSSEFLITA
;
A
#
# COMPACT_ATOMS: atom_id res chain seq x y z
N MET A 1 21.02 -2.04 16.73
CA MET A 1 20.66 -3.47 16.54
C MET A 1 19.17 -3.58 16.28
N THR A 2 18.69 -3.34 15.05
CA THR A 2 17.27 -3.48 14.69
C THR A 2 17.04 -3.65 13.18
N GLU A 3 18.06 -3.99 12.38
CA GLU A 3 17.89 -4.20 10.93
C GLU A 3 17.31 -5.58 10.58
N ASN A 4 17.40 -6.57 11.47
CA ASN A 4 17.05 -7.97 11.15
C ASN A 4 15.56 -8.33 11.26
N ASN A 5 14.65 -7.43 11.66
CA ASN A 5 13.26 -7.84 11.93
C ASN A 5 12.34 -7.76 10.70
N LEU A 6 12.47 -6.73 9.85
CA LEU A 6 11.54 -6.58 8.72
C LEU A 6 11.79 -7.62 7.63
N ASP A 7 13.04 -7.85 7.24
CA ASP A 7 13.39 -8.83 6.20
C ASP A 7 12.98 -10.26 6.57
N GLN A 8 13.08 -10.60 7.86
CA GLN A 8 12.60 -11.88 8.37
C GLN A 8 11.08 -11.99 8.23
N LEU A 9 10.33 -10.97 8.65
CA LEU A 9 8.88 -10.94 8.51
C LEU A 9 8.47 -10.98 7.02
N VAL A 10 9.17 -10.28 6.13
CA VAL A 10 8.92 -10.35 4.68
C VAL A 10 9.18 -11.75 4.13
N SER A 11 10.23 -12.43 4.60
CA SER A 11 10.50 -13.81 4.20
C SER A 11 9.37 -14.75 4.64
N GLU A 12 8.81 -14.56 5.83
CA GLU A 12 7.63 -15.29 6.29
C GLU A 12 6.36 -14.95 5.48
N LEU A 13 6.21 -13.70 5.04
CA LEU A 13 5.10 -13.24 4.19
C LEU A 13 5.06 -13.96 2.85
N LEU A 14 6.23 -14.17 2.24
CA LEU A 14 6.34 -14.85 0.95
C LEU A 14 6.14 -16.37 1.07
N ASN A 15 6.45 -16.95 2.23
CA ASN A 15 6.46 -18.40 2.43
C ASN A 15 5.19 -18.97 3.08
N SER A 16 4.31 -18.12 3.64
CA SER A 16 3.12 -18.57 4.36
C SER A 16 1.82 -18.06 3.74
N SER A 17 0.79 -18.91 3.72
CA SER A 17 -0.58 -18.46 3.51
C SER A 17 -1.04 -17.71 4.76
N TRP A 18 -0.80 -16.39 4.80
CA TRP A 18 -1.38 -15.45 5.76
C TRP A 18 -1.03 -15.78 7.22
N SER A 19 0.25 -15.76 7.58
CA SER A 19 0.59 -15.91 9.00
C SER A 19 0.08 -14.71 9.81
N THR A 20 -0.80 -14.97 10.76
CA THR A 20 -1.40 -13.98 11.66
C THR A 20 -0.34 -13.15 12.39
N ASN A 21 0.85 -13.72 12.58
CA ASN A 21 2.00 -13.08 13.22
C ASN A 21 2.50 -11.84 12.47
N LEU A 22 2.40 -11.82 11.14
CA LEU A 22 2.90 -10.72 10.32
C LEU A 22 2.05 -9.47 10.47
N ILE A 23 0.74 -9.67 10.37
CA ILE A 23 -0.27 -8.61 10.50
C ILE A 23 -0.23 -8.01 11.93
N ILE A 24 0.22 -8.78 12.91
CA ILE A 24 0.36 -8.33 14.30
C ILE A 24 1.67 -7.56 14.53
N ASN A 25 2.79 -8.02 13.98
CA ASN A 25 4.13 -7.52 14.36
C ASN A 25 4.67 -6.41 13.45
N MET A 26 4.32 -6.39 12.16
CA MET A 26 4.77 -5.34 11.23
C MET A 26 4.28 -3.92 11.59
N PRO A 27 3.04 -3.71 12.09
CA PRO A 27 2.57 -2.38 12.46
C PRO A 27 3.52 -1.64 13.42
N ASP A 28 4.03 -2.33 14.43
CA ASP A 28 4.94 -1.75 15.42
C ASP A 28 6.25 -1.24 14.81
N ILE A 29 6.72 -1.84 13.70
CA ILE A 29 7.93 -1.40 12.99
C ILE A 29 7.67 -0.08 12.27
N PHE A 30 6.50 0.04 11.63
CA PHE A 30 6.11 1.23 10.89
C PHE A 30 5.74 2.40 11.79
N GLU A 31 5.06 2.14 12.92
CA GLU A 31 4.68 3.17 13.89
C GLU A 31 5.89 3.85 14.53
N LYS A 32 6.98 3.09 14.75
CA LYS A 32 8.25 3.62 15.29
C LYS A 32 8.95 4.60 14.37
N GLN A 33 8.59 4.66 13.09
CA GLN A 33 9.23 5.57 12.15
C GLN A 33 8.75 7.01 12.34
N THR A 34 9.70 7.90 12.56
CA THR A 34 9.49 9.34 12.71
C THR A 34 9.99 10.08 11.48
N SER A 35 9.72 11.39 11.40
CA SER A 35 10.25 12.23 10.32
C SER A 35 11.79 12.22 10.24
N GLN A 36 12.47 11.96 11.37
CA GLN A 36 13.94 11.88 11.43
C GLN A 36 14.50 10.52 11.00
N THR A 37 13.75 9.42 11.19
CA THR A 37 14.27 8.06 10.94
C THR A 37 13.76 7.45 9.63
N ILE A 38 12.66 7.97 9.07
CA ILE A 38 12.00 7.34 7.93
C ILE A 38 12.87 7.25 6.68
N SER A 39 13.70 8.27 6.41
CA SER A 39 14.58 8.28 5.23
C SER A 39 15.64 7.18 5.29
N SER A 40 16.32 7.03 6.44
CA SER A 40 17.32 5.98 6.63
C SER A 40 16.67 4.60 6.65
N PHE A 41 15.51 4.47 7.29
CA PHE A 41 14.75 3.22 7.30
C PHE A 41 14.33 2.78 5.89
N VAL A 42 13.79 3.69 5.07
CA VAL A 42 13.40 3.41 3.68
C VAL A 42 14.60 3.01 2.86
N SER A 43 15.72 3.72 3.00
CA SER A 43 16.95 3.40 2.27
C SER A 43 17.49 2.01 2.62
N ALA A 44 17.47 1.65 3.91
CA ALA A 44 17.94 0.35 4.38
C ALA A 44 16.97 -0.79 4.01
N SER A 45 15.66 -0.52 3.99
CA SER A 45 14.60 -1.54 3.91
C SER A 45 13.84 -1.54 2.58
N LEU A 46 14.33 -0.83 1.56
CA LEU A 46 13.57 -0.54 0.34
C LEU A 46 13.00 -1.80 -0.32
N LYS A 47 13.80 -2.86 -0.44
CA LYS A 47 13.37 -4.12 -1.06
C LYS A 47 12.21 -4.75 -0.30
N SER A 48 12.32 -4.79 1.02
CA SER A 48 11.27 -5.34 1.90
C SER A 48 10.01 -4.50 1.86
N LEU A 49 10.13 -3.18 1.81
CA LEU A 49 8.99 -2.28 1.64
C LEU A 49 8.28 -2.51 0.30
N VAL A 50 9.02 -2.64 -0.80
CA VAL A 50 8.45 -2.95 -2.12
C VAL A 50 7.69 -4.28 -2.10
N VAL A 51 8.23 -5.30 -1.44
CA VAL A 51 7.54 -6.59 -1.31
C VAL A 51 6.23 -6.44 -0.52
N ILE A 52 6.23 -5.66 0.56
CA ILE A 52 5.04 -5.43 1.38
C ILE A 52 3.97 -4.69 0.57
N GLU A 53 4.34 -3.60 -0.13
CA GLU A 53 3.42 -2.82 -0.96
C GLU A 53 2.84 -3.64 -2.12
N HIS A 54 3.68 -4.45 -2.80
CA HIS A 54 3.20 -5.37 -3.83
C HIS A 54 2.25 -6.43 -3.26
N TRP A 55 2.59 -6.99 -2.11
CA TRP A 55 1.75 -7.97 -1.44
C TRP A 55 0.38 -7.38 -1.08
N THR A 56 0.32 -6.16 -0.58
CA THR A 56 -0.95 -5.49 -0.26
C THR A 56 -1.79 -5.21 -1.49
N TRP A 57 -1.19 -4.75 -2.60
CA TRP A 57 -1.89 -4.61 -3.88
C TRP A 57 -2.49 -5.93 -4.35
N GLN A 58 -1.68 -6.98 -4.33
CA GLN A 58 -2.12 -8.31 -4.72
C GLN A 58 -3.25 -8.82 -3.83
N MET A 59 -3.12 -8.64 -2.51
CA MET A 59 -4.11 -9.07 -1.53
C MET A 59 -5.45 -8.38 -1.78
N LEU A 60 -5.45 -7.06 -1.98
CA LEU A 60 -6.67 -6.33 -2.29
C LEU A 60 -7.26 -6.72 -3.65
N SER A 61 -6.43 -7.04 -4.65
CA SER A 61 -6.91 -7.42 -5.99
C SER A 61 -7.60 -8.79 -6.06
N LYS A 62 -7.44 -9.63 -5.03
CA LYS A 62 -8.02 -10.97 -4.93
C LYS A 62 -8.60 -11.24 -3.54
N TYR A 63 -9.15 -10.20 -2.91
CA TYR A 63 -9.54 -10.27 -1.51
C TYR A 63 -10.66 -11.30 -1.31
N SER A 64 -10.34 -12.38 -0.60
CA SER A 64 -11.33 -13.35 -0.14
C SER A 64 -11.56 -13.18 1.36
N GLN A 65 -12.78 -12.82 1.76
CA GLN A 65 -13.19 -12.61 3.16
C GLN A 65 -12.94 -13.80 4.10
N ARG A 66 -12.58 -14.98 3.60
CA ARG A 66 -12.71 -16.25 4.33
C ARG A 66 -11.56 -16.60 5.28
N SER A 67 -10.52 -15.79 5.43
CA SER A 67 -9.29 -16.28 6.08
C SER A 67 -8.44 -15.29 6.89
N ILE A 68 -8.82 -14.02 7.09
CA ILE A 68 -8.08 -13.10 8.00
C ILE A 68 -8.89 -12.80 9.25
N ASN A 69 -8.19 -12.71 10.39
CA ASN A 69 -8.66 -11.87 11.49
C ASN A 69 -8.79 -10.42 10.98
N LEU A 70 -10.03 -9.99 10.78
CA LEU A 70 -10.37 -8.73 10.12
C LEU A 70 -9.79 -7.52 10.85
N ASP A 71 -9.83 -7.52 12.18
CA ASP A 71 -9.39 -6.38 13.01
C ASP A 71 -7.88 -6.13 12.86
N ASN A 72 -7.09 -7.22 12.90
CA ASN A 72 -5.65 -7.12 12.70
C ASN A 72 -5.33 -6.63 11.28
N CYS A 73 -6.07 -7.11 10.27
CA CYS A 73 -5.91 -6.67 8.89
C CYS A 73 -6.15 -5.17 8.75
N VAL A 74 -7.28 -4.70 9.27
CA VAL A 74 -7.66 -3.28 9.25
C VAL A 74 -6.60 -2.43 9.95
N LYS A 75 -6.14 -2.85 11.14
CA LYS A 75 -5.05 -2.17 11.86
C LYS A 75 -3.79 -2.06 11.01
N PHE A 76 -3.36 -3.18 10.40
CA PHE A 76 -2.17 -3.19 9.55
C PHE A 76 -2.28 -2.21 8.39
N PHE A 77 -3.41 -2.20 7.67
CA PHE A 77 -3.60 -1.29 6.54
C PHE A 77 -3.62 0.19 6.96
N HIS A 78 -4.23 0.52 8.10
CA HIS A 78 -4.20 1.89 8.62
C HIS A 78 -2.78 2.35 8.99
N VAL A 79 -2.01 1.47 9.63
CA VAL A 79 -0.64 1.78 10.02
C VAL A 79 0.25 1.93 8.79
N LEU A 80 0.12 1.03 7.81
CA LEU A 80 0.85 1.11 6.55
C LEU A 80 0.50 2.39 5.78
N GLN A 81 -0.79 2.73 5.70
CA GLN A 81 -1.23 3.98 5.08
C GLN A 81 -0.63 5.20 5.78
N SER A 82 -0.64 5.22 7.12
CA SER A 82 -0.06 6.31 7.90
C SER A 82 1.45 6.43 7.68
N PHE A 83 2.15 5.30 7.59
CA PHE A 83 3.56 5.26 7.22
C PHE A 83 3.79 5.80 5.81
N ASN A 84 2.98 5.39 4.83
CA ASN A 84 3.08 5.87 3.46
C ASN A 84 2.83 7.37 3.34
N VAL A 85 1.88 7.93 4.10
CA VAL A 85 1.69 9.39 4.15
C VAL A 85 2.93 10.09 4.72
N LYS A 86 3.50 9.62 5.84
CA LYS A 86 4.75 10.16 6.39
C LYS A 86 5.90 10.09 5.37
N LEU A 87 5.99 8.99 4.65
CA LEU A 87 6.99 8.75 3.60
C LEU A 87 6.83 9.76 2.47
N ILE A 88 5.60 9.98 2.00
CA ILE A 88 5.29 10.95 0.93
C ILE A 88 5.66 12.37 1.39
N SER A 89 5.27 12.78 2.61
CA SER A 89 5.53 14.12 3.13
C SER A 89 7.02 14.40 3.42
N ASN A 90 7.89 13.39 3.42
CA ASN A 90 9.32 13.57 3.62
C ASN A 90 9.99 14.05 2.32
N ASN A 91 10.02 15.36 2.10
CA ASN A 91 10.47 15.96 0.84
C ASN A 91 12.00 15.96 0.68
N ASP A 92 12.75 16.10 1.77
CA ASP A 92 14.21 16.28 1.71
C ASP A 92 14.99 14.97 1.85
N GLY A 93 14.37 13.94 2.43
CA GLY A 93 15.05 12.68 2.78
C GLY A 93 14.76 11.51 1.84
N ILE A 94 13.74 11.58 0.98
CA ILE A 94 13.36 10.47 0.10
C ILE A 94 13.04 11.02 -1.29
N GLN A 95 13.79 10.56 -2.30
CA GLN A 95 13.59 10.99 -3.69
C GLN A 95 12.23 10.56 -4.23
N SER A 96 11.64 11.40 -5.09
CA SER A 96 10.34 11.15 -5.74
C SER A 96 10.29 9.80 -6.45
N ASP A 97 11.34 9.42 -7.18
CA ASP A 97 11.39 8.14 -7.90
C ASP A 97 11.29 6.95 -6.93
N THR A 98 11.90 7.04 -5.76
CA THR A 98 11.78 6.01 -4.72
C THR A 98 10.33 5.92 -4.23
N LYS A 99 9.69 7.06 -3.95
CA LYS A 99 8.27 7.10 -3.52
C LYS A 99 7.35 6.48 -4.57
N ILE A 100 7.56 6.83 -5.84
CA ILE A 100 6.80 6.32 -6.99
C ILE A 100 6.98 4.81 -7.12
N SER A 101 8.24 4.34 -7.13
CA SER A 101 8.55 2.92 -7.29
C SER A 101 8.01 2.04 -6.16
N LEU A 102 7.82 2.64 -4.97
CA LEU A 102 7.31 1.94 -3.80
C LEU A 102 5.78 1.88 -3.80
N LEU A 103 5.12 3.01 -4.07
CA LEU A 103 3.69 3.18 -3.81
C LEU A 103 2.79 2.97 -5.04
N ILE A 104 3.33 3.10 -6.24
CA ILE A 104 2.57 2.88 -7.47
C ILE A 104 2.75 1.42 -7.90
N PRO A 105 1.66 0.66 -8.08
CA PRO A 105 1.75 -0.74 -8.44
C PRO A 105 2.37 -0.88 -9.83
N SER A 106 3.31 -1.81 -9.93
CA SER A 106 3.91 -2.20 -11.21
C SER A 106 2.96 -3.01 -12.10
N ASN A 107 1.90 -3.60 -11.53
CA ASN A 107 0.95 -4.45 -12.24
C ASN A 107 -0.46 -3.84 -12.25
N ILE A 108 -0.87 -3.41 -13.43
CA ILE A 108 -2.19 -2.79 -13.68
C ILE A 108 -3.36 -3.72 -13.38
N ASN A 109 -3.18 -5.04 -13.49
CA ASN A 109 -4.23 -6.02 -13.23
C ASN A 109 -4.63 -6.05 -11.74
N TRP A 110 -3.75 -5.59 -10.83
CA TRP A 110 -4.13 -5.45 -9.42
C TRP A 110 -5.15 -4.35 -9.21
N ILE A 111 -5.02 -3.24 -9.93
CA ILE A 111 -6.00 -2.15 -9.90
C ILE A 111 -7.34 -2.64 -10.42
N ASP A 112 -7.33 -3.36 -11.54
CA ASP A 112 -8.54 -3.90 -12.15
C ASP A 112 -9.29 -4.82 -11.18
N GLY A 113 -8.58 -5.75 -10.54
CA GLY A 113 -9.18 -6.64 -9.55
C GLY A 113 -9.71 -5.91 -8.32
N ILE A 114 -9.10 -4.80 -7.90
CA ILE A 114 -9.62 -3.97 -6.80
C ILE A 114 -10.91 -3.28 -7.22
N LEU A 115 -10.91 -2.61 -8.38
CA LEU A 115 -12.07 -1.88 -8.88
C LEU A 115 -13.26 -2.80 -9.15
N GLU A 116 -13.02 -3.99 -9.67
CA GLU A 116 -14.05 -5.03 -9.85
C GLU A 116 -14.66 -5.43 -8.51
N GLN A 117 -13.83 -5.64 -7.49
CA GLN A 117 -14.33 -6.01 -6.17
C GLN A 117 -15.11 -4.89 -5.50
N ILE A 118 -14.73 -3.62 -5.67
CA ILE A 118 -15.46 -2.48 -5.09
C ILE A 118 -16.96 -2.56 -5.42
N LYS A 119 -17.33 -3.00 -6.63
CA LYS A 119 -18.72 -3.09 -7.09
C LYS A 119 -19.58 -4.09 -6.31
N SER A 120 -18.96 -5.11 -5.72
CA SER A 120 -19.67 -6.24 -5.08
C SER A 120 -19.23 -6.49 -3.64
N SER A 121 -18.51 -5.54 -3.03
CA SER A 121 -17.84 -5.74 -1.75
C SER A 121 -18.60 -5.19 -0.55
N ASN A 122 -18.14 -5.58 0.65
CA ASN A 122 -18.62 -5.05 1.92
C ASN A 122 -17.86 -3.78 2.36
N ASP A 123 -18.39 -3.13 3.39
CA ASP A 123 -17.82 -1.90 3.97
C ASP A 123 -16.35 -2.05 4.38
N THR A 124 -15.93 -3.23 4.85
CA THR A 124 -14.55 -3.44 5.27
C THR A 124 -13.59 -3.41 4.09
N PHE A 125 -13.89 -4.11 3.00
CA PHE A 125 -13.05 -4.04 1.80
C PHE A 125 -13.03 -2.62 1.23
N LEU A 126 -14.19 -1.93 1.20
CA LEU A 126 -14.27 -0.54 0.78
C LEU A 126 -13.38 0.37 1.65
N THR A 127 -13.34 0.12 2.96
CA THR A 127 -12.44 0.82 3.89
C THR A 127 -10.98 0.58 3.51
N LEU A 128 -10.57 -0.68 3.33
CA LEU A 128 -9.19 -1.03 2.98
C LEU A 128 -8.77 -0.44 1.62
N ALA A 129 -9.60 -0.58 0.59
CA ALA A 129 -9.35 0.00 -0.72
C ALA A 129 -9.33 1.54 -0.68
N GLY A 130 -10.19 2.16 0.13
CA GLY A 130 -10.23 3.60 0.34
C GLY A 130 -8.93 4.17 0.93
N LEU A 131 -8.28 3.44 1.85
CA LEU A 131 -6.97 3.84 2.39
C LEU A 131 -5.91 3.95 1.27
N TRP A 132 -5.92 3.01 0.33
CA TRP A 132 -5.01 2.99 -0.81
C TRP A 132 -5.24 4.12 -1.80
N PHE A 133 -6.49 4.33 -2.21
CA PHE A 133 -6.83 5.45 -3.09
C PHE A 133 -6.52 6.80 -2.43
N ASN A 134 -6.67 6.90 -1.10
CA ASN A 134 -6.26 8.10 -0.38
C ASN A 134 -4.73 8.31 -0.42
N THR A 135 -3.93 7.26 -0.22
CA THR A 135 -2.47 7.34 -0.36
C THR A 135 -2.06 7.73 -1.78
N LEU A 136 -2.67 7.14 -2.82
CA LEU A 136 -2.40 7.50 -4.21
C LEU A 136 -2.77 8.95 -4.51
N SER A 137 -3.94 9.41 -4.03
CA SER A 137 -4.38 10.80 -4.18
C SER A 137 -3.37 11.76 -3.53
N TYR A 138 -2.90 11.44 -2.32
CA TYR A 138 -1.89 12.24 -1.64
C TYR A 138 -0.55 12.27 -2.39
N LEU A 139 -0.12 11.14 -2.95
CA LEU A 139 1.09 11.05 -3.77
C LEU A 139 0.99 11.91 -5.03
N VAL A 140 -0.14 11.84 -5.75
CA VAL A 140 -0.41 12.65 -6.94
C VAL A 140 -0.42 14.14 -6.61
N HIS A 141 -1.00 14.52 -5.47
CA HIS A 141 -1.01 15.90 -5.02
C HIS A 141 0.39 16.45 -4.73
N GLN A 142 1.26 15.62 -4.15
CA GLN A 142 2.63 16.02 -3.78
C GLN A 142 3.62 15.98 -4.95
N ILE A 143 3.40 15.10 -5.93
CA ILE A 143 4.30 14.93 -7.08
C ILE A 143 3.47 15.08 -8.36
N SER A 144 3.07 16.31 -8.71
CA SER A 144 2.13 16.57 -9.81
C SER A 144 2.51 15.92 -11.14
N ASP A 145 3.80 15.78 -11.43
CA ASP A 145 4.28 15.30 -12.73
C ASP A 145 3.97 13.81 -12.98
N ILE A 146 3.58 13.07 -11.94
CA ILE A 146 3.28 11.64 -12.05
C ILE A 146 1.89 11.36 -12.62
N VAL A 147 1.03 12.37 -12.78
CA VAL A 147 -0.34 12.18 -13.31
C VAL A 147 -0.38 11.50 -14.69
N HIS A 148 0.72 11.59 -15.43
CA HIS A 148 0.86 10.99 -16.76
C HIS A 148 1.36 9.55 -16.72
N LEU A 149 1.67 8.99 -15.55
CA LEU A 149 2.10 7.60 -15.44
C LEU A 149 0.97 6.67 -15.93
N PRO A 150 1.28 5.66 -16.77
CA PRO A 150 0.27 4.78 -17.36
C PRO A 150 -0.67 4.16 -16.33
N THR A 151 -0.13 3.76 -15.17
CA THR A 151 -0.90 3.18 -14.06
C THR A 151 -1.94 4.17 -13.52
N LEU A 152 -1.59 5.44 -13.33
CA LEU A 152 -2.49 6.45 -12.80
C LEU A 152 -3.52 6.92 -13.82
N LEU A 153 -3.11 7.04 -15.09
CA LEU A 153 -4.04 7.28 -16.20
C LEU A 153 -5.08 6.16 -16.29
N HIS A 154 -4.65 4.92 -16.13
CA HIS A 154 -5.54 3.76 -16.14
C HIS A 154 -6.52 3.77 -14.96
N VAL A 155 -6.04 4.01 -13.73
CA VAL A 155 -6.90 4.20 -12.56
C VAL A 155 -7.97 5.26 -12.85
N ASN A 156 -7.55 6.43 -13.35
CA ASN A 156 -8.46 7.53 -13.61
C ASN A 156 -9.49 7.21 -14.70
N ASN A 157 -9.07 6.53 -15.78
CA ASN A 157 -9.95 6.11 -16.86
C ASN A 157 -10.97 5.08 -16.37
N ARG A 158 -10.53 4.06 -15.63
CA ARG A 158 -11.41 3.03 -15.07
C ARG A 158 -12.42 3.67 -14.10
N LEU A 159 -11.97 4.48 -13.15
CA LEU A 159 -12.85 5.19 -12.20
C LEU A 159 -13.88 6.05 -12.94
N SER A 160 -13.44 6.82 -13.93
CA SER A 160 -14.32 7.66 -14.72
C SER A 160 -15.37 6.84 -15.47
N SER A 161 -14.97 5.78 -16.17
CA SER A 161 -15.87 4.95 -16.96
C SER A 161 -16.89 4.16 -16.13
N GLU A 162 -16.52 3.72 -14.92
CA GLU A 162 -17.31 2.78 -14.14
C GLU A 162 -18.11 3.43 -13.00
N PHE A 163 -17.73 4.63 -12.56
CA PHE A 163 -18.33 5.26 -11.39
C PHE A 163 -18.79 6.71 -11.62
N LEU A 164 -18.33 7.38 -12.67
CA LEU A 164 -18.68 8.79 -12.94
C LEU A 164 -19.51 8.98 -14.22
N ILE A 165 -19.20 8.22 -15.28
CA ILE A 165 -19.83 8.37 -16.60
C ILE A 165 -21.08 7.50 -16.73
N THR A 166 -21.25 6.48 -15.89
CA THR A 166 -22.53 5.77 -15.71
C THR A 166 -23.44 6.55 -14.76
N ALA A 167 -24.04 7.63 -15.27
CA ALA A 167 -25.21 8.29 -14.71
C ALA A 167 -26.32 8.33 -15.77
#